data_AF-A0A524NKU2-F1
#
_entry.id   AF-A0A524NKU2-F1
#
_cell.length_a   1.000
_cell.length_b   1.000
_cell.length_c   1.000
_cell.angle_alpha   90.00
_cell.angle_beta   90.00
_cell.angle_gamma   90.00
#
_symmetry.space_group_name_H-M   'P 1'
#
loop_
_entity.id
_entity.type
_entity.pdbx_description
1 polymer ?
#
loop_
_entity_poly.entity_id
_entity_poly.type
_entity_poly.pdbx_seq_one_letter_code
_entity_poly.pdbx_strand_id
1 'polypeptide(L)'
;MEKKDKGQSRRTFINTGVRLALGVSVVGTAAFTLKRSATGKDYVWQIDPFKCTQCGRCATECVKATSAVKCIHAYALCGYCDLCGAYFKPGAKLQTGAENQLCPTAAIQRKFIEEPYFEYIIDEELCIGCAKCVKGCSSFGNGSLHLQIRHNLCLNCNQCSIASNCPNDAISRVPADEPYKIKGD
;
A
#
# COMPACT_ATOMS: atom_id res chain seq x y z
N MET A 1 -8.94 -75.30 -34.23
CA MET A 1 -8.17 -74.05 -33.99
C MET A 1 -8.78 -73.37 -32.77
N GLU A 2 -8.22 -73.61 -31.59
CA GLU A 2 -8.68 -72.97 -30.35
C GLU A 2 -8.31 -71.49 -30.34
N LYS A 3 -9.30 -70.61 -30.20
CA LYS A 3 -9.10 -69.20 -29.86
C LYS A 3 -8.74 -69.14 -28.37
N LYS A 4 -7.46 -68.97 -28.06
CA LYS A 4 -6.98 -68.74 -26.69
C LYS A 4 -7.36 -67.32 -26.27
N ASP A 5 -8.37 -67.21 -25.42
CA ASP A 5 -8.81 -65.94 -24.85
C ASP A 5 -7.68 -65.35 -23.99
N LYS A 6 -7.11 -64.22 -24.41
CA LYS A 6 -6.07 -63.50 -23.67
C LYS A 6 -6.74 -62.66 -22.59
N GLY A 7 -7.28 -63.33 -21.57
CA GLY A 7 -7.78 -62.67 -20.36
C GLY A 7 -6.70 -61.78 -19.77
N GLN A 8 -6.98 -60.48 -19.63
CA GLN A 8 -6.03 -59.55 -19.06
C GLN A 8 -5.58 -60.04 -17.67
N SER A 9 -4.27 -60.21 -17.50
CA SER A 9 -3.70 -60.58 -16.20
C SER A 9 -4.11 -59.54 -15.16
N ARG A 10 -4.52 -59.99 -13.96
CA ARG A 10 -4.86 -59.13 -12.82
C ARG A 10 -3.78 -58.09 -12.53
N ARG A 11 -2.50 -58.47 -12.75
CA ARG A 11 -1.35 -57.58 -12.60
C ARG A 11 -1.35 -56.44 -13.62
N THR A 12 -1.76 -56.71 -14.86
CA THR A 12 -1.90 -55.70 -15.91
C THR A 12 -3.05 -54.75 -15.61
N PHE A 13 -4.18 -55.26 -15.12
CA PHE A 13 -5.30 -54.44 -14.69
C PHE A 13 -4.92 -53.49 -13.53
N ILE A 14 -4.26 -54.01 -12.49
CA ILE A 14 -3.80 -53.22 -11.33
C ILE A 14 -2.78 -52.16 -11.77
N ASN A 15 -1.76 -52.53 -12.56
CA ASN A 15 -0.74 -51.58 -13.00
C ASN A 15 -1.31 -50.45 -13.87
N THR A 16 -2.29 -50.75 -14.74
CA THR A 16 -2.96 -49.74 -15.56
C THR A 16 -3.84 -48.83 -14.71
N GLY A 17 -4.59 -49.39 -13.75
CA GLY A 17 -5.40 -48.62 -12.81
C GLY A 17 -4.58 -47.66 -11.95
N VAL A 18 -3.45 -48.13 -11.40
CA VAL A 18 -2.54 -47.29 -10.60
C VAL A 18 -1.94 -46.15 -11.43
N ARG A 19 -1.54 -46.41 -12.69
CA ARG A 19 -1.00 -45.37 -13.58
C ARG A 19 -2.05 -44.33 -13.96
N LEU A 20 -3.29 -44.73 -14.21
CA LEU A 20 -4.40 -43.82 -14.47
C LEU A 20 -4.73 -42.97 -13.23
N ALA A 21 -4.80 -43.58 -12.05
CA ALA A 21 -5.06 -42.88 -10.80
C ALA A 21 -3.96 -41.85 -10.49
N LEU A 22 -2.68 -42.22 -10.68
CA LEU A 22 -1.55 -41.30 -10.54
C LEU A 22 -1.56 -40.19 -11.59
N GLY A 23 -1.90 -40.51 -12.84
CA GLY A 23 -2.02 -39.51 -13.90
C GLY A 23 -3.11 -38.47 -13.60
N VAL A 24 -4.30 -38.93 -13.17
CA VAL A 24 -5.42 -38.06 -12.81
C VAL A 24 -5.11 -37.23 -11.56
N SER A 25 -4.46 -37.81 -10.55
CA SER A 25 -4.12 -37.06 -9.33
C SER A 25 -3.07 -35.98 -9.58
N VAL A 26 -2.04 -36.25 -10.39
CA VAL A 26 -1.01 -35.27 -10.76
C VAL A 26 -1.61 -34.16 -11.63
N VAL A 27 -2.40 -34.49 -12.66
CA VAL A 27 -3.04 -33.49 -13.52
C VAL A 27 -4.07 -32.67 -12.74
N GLY A 28 -4.87 -33.31 -11.89
CA GLY A 28 -5.88 -32.64 -11.06
C GLY A 28 -5.26 -31.68 -10.06
N THR A 29 -4.17 -32.09 -9.38
CA THR A 29 -3.45 -31.20 -8.45
C THR A 29 -2.75 -30.05 -9.17
N ALA A 30 -2.08 -30.31 -10.30
CA ALA A 30 -1.43 -29.26 -11.10
C ALA A 30 -2.43 -28.25 -11.66
N ALA A 31 -3.56 -28.70 -12.19
CA ALA A 31 -4.61 -27.80 -12.69
C ALA A 31 -5.23 -26.96 -11.57
N PHE A 32 -5.43 -27.54 -10.38
CA PHE A 32 -5.96 -26.84 -9.22
C PHE A 32 -5.00 -25.78 -8.69
N THR A 33 -3.70 -26.06 -8.60
CA THR A 33 -2.69 -25.09 -8.15
C THR A 33 -2.50 -23.97 -9.15
N LEU A 34 -2.46 -24.27 -10.46
CA LEU A 34 -2.40 -23.26 -11.52
C LEU A 34 -3.62 -22.34 -11.50
N LYS A 35 -4.83 -22.89 -11.36
CA LYS A 35 -6.05 -22.09 -11.25
C LYS A 35 -6.02 -21.18 -10.02
N ARG A 36 -5.57 -21.69 -8.87
CA ARG A 36 -5.48 -20.90 -7.63
C ARG A 36 -4.41 -19.81 -7.71
N SER A 37 -3.30 -20.08 -8.38
CA SER A 37 -2.25 -19.09 -8.65
C SER A 37 -2.71 -18.01 -9.65
N ALA A 38 -3.53 -18.37 -10.64
CA ALA A 38 -4.08 -17.43 -11.61
C ALA A 38 -5.22 -16.57 -11.02
N THR A 39 -5.95 -17.09 -10.04
CA THR A 39 -6.99 -16.33 -9.29
C THR A 39 -6.45 -15.65 -8.04
N GLY A 40 -5.14 -15.74 -7.78
CA GLY A 40 -4.54 -15.09 -6.63
C GLY A 40 -4.78 -13.59 -6.75
N LYS A 41 -5.63 -13.01 -5.90
CA LYS A 41 -5.72 -11.56 -5.78
C LYS A 41 -4.30 -11.08 -5.51
N ASP A 42 -3.76 -10.25 -6.39
CA ASP A 42 -2.46 -9.63 -6.12
C ASP A 42 -2.59 -8.87 -4.80
N TYR A 43 -1.66 -9.09 -3.88
CA TYR A 43 -1.64 -8.38 -2.61
C TYR A 43 -0.53 -7.34 -2.64
N VAL A 44 -0.87 -6.15 -2.17
CA VAL A 44 0.07 -5.02 -2.03
C VAL A 44 0.13 -4.58 -0.58
N TRP A 45 1.20 -3.92 -0.20
CA TRP A 45 1.29 -3.28 1.11
C TRP A 45 0.50 -1.98 1.10
N GLN A 46 -0.29 -1.74 2.16
CA GLN A 46 -0.94 -0.46 2.37
C GLN A 46 -0.92 -0.02 3.84
N ILE A 47 -0.88 1.30 4.04
CA ILE A 47 -1.11 1.97 5.32
C ILE A 47 -2.62 2.18 5.57
N ASP A 48 -3.09 1.72 6.72
CA ASP A 48 -4.34 2.14 7.34
C ASP A 48 -4.15 3.50 8.03
N PRO A 49 -4.78 4.58 7.52
CA PRO A 49 -4.54 5.93 8.03
C PRO A 49 -5.23 6.19 9.39
N PHE A 50 -6.14 5.30 9.83
CA PHE A 50 -6.79 5.37 11.14
C PHE A 50 -5.95 4.70 12.23
N LYS A 51 -5.09 3.76 11.86
CA LYS A 51 -4.09 3.15 12.76
C LYS A 51 -2.76 3.90 12.76
N CYS A 52 -2.45 4.67 11.73
CA CYS A 52 -1.17 5.38 11.64
C CYS A 52 -1.01 6.39 12.80
N THR A 53 0.14 6.35 13.49
CA THR A 53 0.50 7.26 14.60
C THR A 53 1.48 8.36 14.18
N GLN A 54 1.73 8.52 12.88
CA GLN A 54 2.63 9.52 12.31
C GLN A 54 4.05 9.50 12.91
N CYS A 55 4.57 8.31 13.19
CA CYS A 55 5.88 8.13 13.84
C CYS A 55 7.10 8.54 12.99
N GLY A 56 6.93 8.75 11.68
CA GLY A 56 7.98 9.19 10.76
C GLY A 56 8.88 8.08 10.21
N ARG A 57 8.81 6.85 10.74
CA ARG A 57 9.63 5.69 10.29
C ARG A 57 9.45 5.32 8.82
N CYS A 58 8.30 5.64 8.22
CA CYS A 58 8.06 5.44 6.79
C CYS A 58 9.10 6.13 5.90
N ALA A 59 9.72 7.22 6.36
CA ALA A 59 10.75 7.92 5.61
C ALA A 59 12.12 7.24 5.63
N THR A 60 12.42 6.44 6.65
CA THR A 60 13.76 5.90 6.90
C THR A 60 13.84 4.38 6.75
N GLU A 61 12.74 3.66 6.98
CA GLU A 61 12.70 2.19 6.95
C GLU A 61 12.44 1.60 5.56
N CYS A 62 12.15 2.45 4.56
CA CYS A 62 11.96 1.98 3.19
C CYS A 62 13.32 1.55 2.60
N VAL A 63 13.35 0.42 1.89
CA VAL A 63 14.56 -0.04 1.19
C VAL A 63 14.92 0.84 -0.03
N LYS A 64 14.00 1.68 -0.49
CA LYS A 64 14.26 2.67 -1.54
C LYS A 64 14.88 3.92 -0.91
N ALA A 65 15.83 4.54 -1.63
CA ALA A 65 16.44 5.81 -1.22
C ALA A 65 15.41 6.90 -0.91
N THR A 66 14.39 7.04 -1.77
CA THR A 66 13.19 7.82 -1.48
C THR A 66 12.02 6.86 -1.24
N SER A 67 11.39 6.99 -0.07
CA SER A 67 10.30 6.11 0.34
C SER A 67 9.17 6.05 -0.69
N ALA A 68 8.60 4.85 -0.87
CA ALA A 68 7.36 4.67 -1.63
C ALA A 68 6.12 5.17 -0.87
N VAL A 69 6.26 5.51 0.41
CA VAL A 69 5.19 6.12 1.20
C VAL A 69 5.15 7.62 0.92
N LYS A 70 3.98 8.13 0.57
CA LYS A 70 3.75 9.54 0.26
C LYS A 70 2.59 10.08 1.08
N CYS A 71 2.62 11.38 1.33
CA CYS A 71 1.46 12.09 1.86
C CYS A 71 0.43 12.24 0.73
N ILE A 72 -0.83 11.94 1.04
CA ILE A 72 -1.98 12.13 0.17
C ILE A 72 -2.89 13.18 0.79
N HIS A 73 -3.49 13.99 -0.08
CA HIS A 73 -4.44 15.02 0.30
C HIS A 73 -5.85 14.58 -0.09
N ALA A 74 -6.69 14.29 0.91
CA ALA A 74 -8.12 14.14 0.71
C ALA A 74 -8.77 15.54 0.63
N TYR A 75 -8.83 16.10 -0.58
CA TYR A 75 -9.36 17.44 -0.82
C TYR A 75 -10.81 17.62 -0.33
N ALA A 76 -11.64 16.58 -0.44
CA ALA A 76 -13.03 16.59 0.04
C ALA A 76 -13.15 16.81 1.56
N LEU A 77 -12.12 16.43 2.32
CA LEU A 77 -12.07 16.65 3.76
C LEU A 77 -11.43 17.99 4.12
N CYS A 78 -10.67 18.63 3.23
CA CYS A 78 -9.82 19.78 3.56
C CYS A 78 -10.60 21.07 3.81
N GLY A 79 -10.16 21.84 4.82
CA GLY A 79 -10.75 23.12 5.19
C GLY A 79 -10.08 24.34 4.55
N TYR A 80 -9.06 24.13 3.70
CA TYR A 80 -8.34 25.18 2.97
C TYR A 80 -7.85 26.34 3.84
N CYS A 81 -7.37 26.05 5.05
CA CYS A 81 -7.08 27.07 6.06
C CYS A 81 -5.93 28.02 5.66
N ASP A 82 -6.07 29.33 5.92
CA ASP A 82 -4.95 30.28 5.88
C ASP A 82 -3.83 29.87 6.83
N LEU A 83 -4.14 29.64 8.12
CA LEU A 83 -3.25 29.03 9.11
C LEU A 83 -3.43 27.50 9.10
N CYS A 84 -2.60 26.80 8.35
CA CYS A 84 -2.62 25.34 8.30
C CYS A 84 -1.54 24.71 9.18
N GLY A 85 -1.95 23.93 10.19
CA GLY A 85 -1.03 23.20 11.07
C GLY A 85 -0.22 22.11 10.36
N ALA A 86 -0.58 21.74 9.13
CA ALA A 86 0.20 20.82 8.30
C ALA A 86 1.35 21.51 7.54
N TYR A 87 1.24 22.83 7.34
CA TYR A 87 2.18 23.63 6.57
C TYR A 87 3.12 24.43 7.48
N PHE A 88 2.58 25.13 8.48
CA PHE A 88 3.35 26.06 9.31
C PHE A 88 3.97 25.39 10.53
N LYS A 89 5.20 25.79 10.87
CA LYS A 89 5.77 25.58 12.20
C LYS A 89 5.02 26.43 13.23
N PRO A 90 4.97 26.00 14.51
CA PRO A 90 4.43 26.84 15.58
C PRO A 90 5.13 28.22 15.61
N GLY A 91 4.35 29.30 15.64
CA GLY A 91 4.85 30.68 15.69
C GLY A 91 5.43 31.22 14.37
N ALA A 92 5.29 30.49 13.26
CA ALA A 92 5.74 30.96 11.95
C ALA A 92 4.89 32.14 11.44
N LYS A 93 5.50 32.97 10.58
CA LYS A 93 4.75 33.98 9.83
C LYS A 93 3.92 33.26 8.74
N LEU A 94 2.72 33.78 8.45
CA LEU A 94 1.82 33.22 7.42
C LEU A 94 2.28 33.56 5.99
N GLN A 95 3.49 33.13 5.66
CA GLN A 95 4.17 33.36 4.38
C GLN A 95 4.79 32.06 3.87
N THR A 96 5.08 31.97 2.57
CA THR A 96 5.52 30.72 1.94
C THR A 96 7.01 30.38 2.11
N GLY A 97 7.77 31.23 2.82
CA GLY A 97 9.20 31.03 3.08
C GLY A 97 9.52 29.68 3.74
N ALA A 98 10.64 29.08 3.35
CA ALA A 98 11.05 27.74 3.78
C ALA A 98 11.23 27.63 5.31
N GLU A 99 11.65 28.71 5.96
CA GLU A 99 11.79 28.80 7.41
C GLU A 99 10.46 28.58 8.13
N ASN A 100 9.34 28.95 7.50
CA ASN A 100 7.99 28.80 8.05
C ASN A 100 7.44 27.38 7.87
N GLN A 101 7.98 26.59 6.93
CA GLN A 101 7.42 25.29 6.57
C GLN A 101 7.79 24.17 7.55
N LEU A 102 6.82 23.33 7.89
CA LEU A 102 6.98 22.13 8.70
C LEU A 102 7.61 20.97 7.90
N CYS A 103 7.34 20.91 6.59
CA CYS A 103 7.87 19.88 5.71
C CYS A 103 9.39 20.09 5.49
N PRO A 104 10.24 19.09 5.81
CA PRO A 104 11.69 19.26 5.72
C PRO A 104 12.22 19.32 4.28
N THR A 105 11.43 18.86 3.31
CA THR A 105 11.80 18.81 1.88
C THR A 105 11.00 19.78 1.03
N ALA A 106 10.25 20.70 1.66
CA ALA A 106 9.34 21.62 0.98
C ALA A 106 8.33 20.95 0.01
N ALA A 107 7.98 19.68 0.28
CA ALA A 107 7.07 18.89 -0.54
C ALA A 107 5.58 19.30 -0.45
N ILE A 108 5.25 20.33 0.32
CA ILE A 108 3.89 20.88 0.40
C ILE A 108 3.94 22.30 -0.09
N GLN A 109 3.20 22.59 -1.15
CA GLN A 109 3.07 23.92 -1.72
C GLN A 109 1.78 24.55 -1.21
N ARG A 110 1.81 25.86 -1.00
CA ARG A 110 0.67 26.64 -0.58
C ARG A 110 0.28 27.61 -1.69
N LYS A 111 -0.95 27.50 -2.16
CA LYS A 111 -1.50 28.28 -3.27
C LYS A 111 -2.70 29.09 -2.77
N PHE A 112 -2.67 30.39 -3.02
CA PHE A 112 -3.81 31.26 -2.72
C PHE A 112 -4.98 30.95 -3.66
N ILE A 113 -6.19 30.87 -3.11
CA ILE A 113 -7.43 30.75 -3.88
C ILE A 113 -8.18 32.08 -3.83
N GLU A 114 -8.70 32.41 -2.66
CA GLU A 114 -9.43 33.64 -2.32
C GLU A 114 -9.28 33.85 -0.81
N GLU A 115 -9.66 35.00 -0.25
CA GLU A 115 -9.61 35.19 1.20
C GLU A 115 -10.79 34.47 1.88
N PRO A 116 -10.60 33.65 2.94
CA PRO A 116 -9.35 33.31 3.66
C PRO A 116 -8.77 31.92 3.27
N TYR A 117 -9.03 31.44 2.06
CA TYR A 117 -8.76 30.08 1.61
C TYR A 117 -7.45 29.90 0.83
N PHE A 118 -6.71 28.87 1.23
CA PHE A 118 -5.48 28.41 0.59
C PHE A 118 -5.52 26.92 0.30
N GLU A 119 -5.13 26.55 -0.91
CA GLU A 119 -4.93 25.16 -1.33
C GLU A 119 -3.53 24.69 -0.96
N TYR A 120 -3.45 23.43 -0.54
CA TYR A 120 -2.19 22.76 -0.23
C TYR A 120 -1.96 21.61 -1.21
N ILE A 121 -0.88 21.68 -1.97
CA ILE A 121 -0.57 20.71 -3.02
C ILE A 121 0.65 19.91 -2.58
N ILE A 122 0.57 18.57 -2.62
CA ILE A 122 1.69 17.71 -2.30
C ILE A 122 2.50 17.44 -3.55
N ASP A 123 3.77 17.84 -3.54
CA ASP A 123 4.78 17.41 -4.50
C ASP A 123 5.27 16.01 -4.12
N GLU A 124 4.86 15.02 -4.91
CA GLU A 124 5.17 13.61 -4.64
C GLU A 124 6.67 13.30 -4.79
N GLU A 125 7.39 14.00 -5.65
CA GLU A 125 8.81 13.76 -5.91
C GLU A 125 9.65 14.16 -4.70
N LEU A 126 9.31 15.30 -4.08
CA LEU A 126 9.96 15.79 -2.87
C LEU A 126 9.48 15.10 -1.60
N CYS A 127 8.30 14.48 -1.61
CA CYS A 127 7.71 13.88 -0.42
C CYS A 127 8.46 12.60 -0.01
N ILE A 128 9.03 12.58 1.20
CA ILE A 128 9.73 11.41 1.74
C ILE A 128 8.87 10.55 2.68
N GLY A 129 7.60 10.88 2.88
CA GLY A 129 6.71 10.10 3.76
C GLY A 129 6.99 10.25 5.27
N CYS A 130 7.56 11.38 5.71
CA CYS A 130 7.93 11.60 7.13
C CYS A 130 6.77 11.91 8.09
N ALA A 131 5.54 12.01 7.59
CA ALA A 131 4.30 12.25 8.36
C ALA A 131 4.21 13.56 9.16
N LYS A 132 5.17 14.50 9.09
CA LYS A 132 5.10 15.75 9.86
C LYS A 132 3.86 16.58 9.52
N CYS A 133 3.58 16.77 8.23
CA CYS A 133 2.37 17.46 7.75
C CYS A 133 1.09 16.71 8.15
N VAL A 134 1.08 15.38 8.06
CA VAL A 134 -0.03 14.51 8.49
C VAL A 134 -0.33 14.69 9.97
N LYS A 135 0.71 14.73 10.82
CA LYS A 135 0.57 14.96 12.26
C LYS A 135 -0.03 16.32 12.54
N GLY A 136 0.50 17.38 11.92
CA GLY A 136 -0.02 18.73 12.05
C GLY A 136 -1.48 18.86 11.60
N CYS A 137 -1.83 18.29 10.45
CA CYS A 137 -3.20 18.25 9.95
C CYS A 137 -4.16 17.51 10.88
N SER A 138 -3.71 16.39 11.47
CA SER A 138 -4.54 15.57 12.36
C SER A 138 -4.71 16.19 13.75
N SER A 139 -3.72 16.94 14.23
CA SER A 139 -3.77 17.56 15.56
C SER A 139 -4.49 18.90 15.58
N PHE A 140 -4.43 19.67 14.49
CA PHE A 140 -4.93 21.06 14.46
C PHE A 140 -5.88 21.37 13.30
N GLY A 141 -6.15 20.38 12.46
CA GLY A 141 -7.08 20.49 11.34
C GLY A 141 -8.07 19.35 11.34
N ASN A 142 -8.57 19.01 10.15
CA ASN A 142 -9.56 17.97 9.94
C ASN A 142 -8.96 16.60 9.57
N GLY A 143 -7.62 16.48 9.54
CA GLY A 143 -6.97 15.22 9.17
C GLY A 143 -7.09 14.84 7.70
N SER A 144 -7.32 15.80 6.80
CA SER A 144 -7.34 15.61 5.32
C SER A 144 -6.03 15.08 4.74
N LEU A 145 -4.90 15.32 5.39
CA LEU A 145 -3.62 14.72 5.02
C LEU A 145 -3.39 13.40 5.73
N HIS A 146 -2.99 12.37 4.99
CA HIS A 146 -2.62 11.06 5.53
C HIS A 146 -1.57 10.37 4.65
N LEU A 147 -0.92 9.32 5.16
CA LEU A 147 0.08 8.57 4.40
C LEU A 147 -0.56 7.40 3.64
N GLN A 148 -0.12 7.16 2.42
CA GLN A 148 -0.41 5.95 1.64
C GLN A 148 0.88 5.43 0.99
N ILE A 149 0.94 4.12 0.75
CA ILE A 149 1.99 3.48 -0.06
C ILE A 149 1.61 3.62 -1.53
N ARG A 150 2.45 4.27 -2.32
CA ARG A 150 2.25 4.42 -3.77
C ARG A 150 2.70 3.15 -4.48
N HIS A 151 1.76 2.38 -4.99
CA HIS A 151 2.06 1.06 -5.58
C HIS A 151 2.89 1.15 -6.86
N ASN A 152 2.84 2.27 -7.59
CA ASN A 152 3.73 2.55 -8.72
C ASN A 152 5.19 2.78 -8.30
N LEU A 153 5.44 3.16 -7.04
CA LEU A 153 6.78 3.37 -6.50
C LEU A 153 7.26 2.17 -5.66
N CYS A 154 6.32 1.46 -5.05
CA CYS A 154 6.58 0.35 -4.14
C CYS A 154 7.11 -0.87 -4.87
N LEU A 155 8.19 -1.48 -4.36
CA LEU A 155 8.73 -2.74 -4.89
C LEU A 155 7.92 -3.96 -4.47
N ASN A 156 6.87 -3.77 -3.68
CA ASN A 156 6.06 -4.82 -3.08
C ASN A 156 6.89 -5.93 -2.39
N CYS A 157 7.90 -5.53 -1.61
CA CYS A 157 8.83 -6.44 -0.94
C CYS A 157 8.08 -7.59 -0.23
N ASN A 158 8.58 -8.82 -0.33
CA ASN A 158 7.96 -9.99 0.34
C ASN A 158 7.77 -9.75 1.84
N GLN A 159 8.73 -9.07 2.47
CA GLN A 159 8.63 -8.54 3.83
C GLN A 159 8.91 -7.03 3.79
N CYS A 160 7.91 -6.22 4.13
CA CYS A 160 8.07 -4.77 4.16
C CYS A 160 8.77 -4.33 5.46
N SER A 161 9.98 -3.78 5.35
CA SER A 161 10.71 -3.23 6.50
C SER A 161 9.92 -2.14 7.23
N ILE A 162 9.20 -1.28 6.50
CA ILE A 162 8.34 -0.26 7.11
C ILE A 162 7.23 -0.91 7.95
N ALA A 163 6.62 -2.00 7.46
CA ALA A 163 5.58 -2.71 8.20
C ALA A 163 6.14 -3.36 9.46
N SER A 164 7.28 -4.06 9.36
CA SER A 164 7.94 -4.69 10.50
C SER A 164 8.39 -3.70 11.58
N ASN A 165 8.69 -2.46 11.20
CA ASN A 165 9.09 -1.39 12.12
C ASN A 165 7.94 -0.43 12.48
N CYS A 166 6.70 -0.73 12.08
CA CYS A 166 5.55 0.13 12.38
C CYS A 166 5.12 -0.07 13.85
N PRO A 167 5.12 0.98 14.69
CA PRO A 167 4.83 0.81 16.13
C PRO A 167 3.36 0.57 16.46
N ASN A 168 2.45 0.64 15.49
CA ASN A 168 1.00 0.50 15.72
C ASN A 168 0.32 -0.39 14.67
N ASP A 169 1.08 -1.28 14.02
CA ASP A 169 0.59 -2.26 13.04
C ASP A 169 -0.36 -1.64 11.99
N ALA A 170 -0.03 -0.44 11.54
CA ALA A 170 -0.83 0.31 10.59
C ALA A 170 -0.62 -0.17 9.16
N ILE A 171 0.32 -1.07 8.89
CA ILE A 171 0.68 -1.50 7.54
C ILE A 171 0.39 -2.98 7.38
N SER A 172 -0.44 -3.33 6.40
CA SER A 172 -0.82 -4.71 6.14
C SER A 172 -0.88 -5.01 4.65
N ARG A 173 -0.94 -6.29 4.31
CA ARG A 173 -1.26 -6.74 2.95
C ARG A 173 -2.75 -6.52 2.71
N VAL A 174 -3.08 -5.92 1.58
CA VAL A 174 -4.46 -5.71 1.10
C VAL A 174 -4.59 -6.18 -0.34
N PRO A 175 -5.78 -6.59 -0.78
CA PRO A 175 -6.04 -6.87 -2.19
C PRO A 175 -5.71 -5.67 -3.09
N ALA A 176 -5.09 -5.91 -4.25
CA ALA A 176 -4.67 -4.87 -5.20
C ALA A 176 -5.81 -4.25 -5.99
N ASP A 177 -7.00 -4.88 -5.99
CA ASP A 177 -8.24 -4.37 -6.61
C ASP A 177 -8.84 -3.20 -5.82
N GLU A 178 -8.67 -3.18 -4.49
CA GLU A 178 -9.14 -2.10 -3.62
C GLU A 178 -8.09 -1.76 -2.54
N PRO A 179 -6.93 -1.22 -2.94
CA PRO A 179 -5.81 -1.17 -2.03
C PRO A 179 -5.69 0.14 -1.26
N TYR A 180 -6.36 1.22 -1.65
CA TYR A 180 -6.21 2.54 -1.01
C TYR A 180 -7.27 2.77 0.06
N LYS A 181 -6.85 3.34 1.19
CA LYS A 181 -7.74 3.74 2.28
C LYS A 181 -7.62 5.25 2.45
N ILE A 182 -8.45 5.98 1.72
CA ILE A 182 -8.44 7.44 1.75
C ILE A 182 -9.41 7.91 2.84
N LYS A 183 -8.98 8.88 3.66
CA LYS A 183 -9.87 9.46 4.67
C LYS A 183 -10.91 10.36 3.98
N GLY A 184 -12.18 10.12 4.25
CA GLY A 184 -13.29 10.92 3.71
C GLY A 184 -13.94 10.34 2.45
N ASP A 185 -13.41 9.24 1.92
CA ASP A 185 -14.05 8.39 0.91
C ASP A 185 -15.02 7.38 1.55
#